data_AF-A0A2P6PZJ5-F1
#
_entry.id   AF-A0A2P6PZJ5-F1
#
_cell.length_a   1.000
_cell.length_b   1.000
_cell.length_c   1.000
_cell.angle_alpha   90.00
_cell.angle_beta   90.00
_cell.angle_gamma   90.00
#
_symmetry.space_group_name_H-M   'P 1'
#
loop_
_entity.id
_entity.type
_entity.pdbx_description
1 polymer ?
#
loop_
_entity_poly.entity_id
_entity_poly.type
_entity_poly.pdbx_seq_one_letter_code
_entity_poly.pdbx_strand_id
1 'polypeptide(L)'
;MASSKLQALWNHPAGPKTIHFWAPTFKWGIITANIADFSKPPENLPYPQQIAVACTGIIWSRYCTVITPKNWNLFSVNVAMAGTGLYQLSRKIRQDYFSEAEPGVAEQ
;
A
#
# COMPACT_ATOMS: atom_id res chain seq x y z
N MET A 1 5.89 -19.92 28.06
CA MET A 1 4.69 -19.28 27.48
C MET A 1 4.85 -18.78 26.02
N ALA A 2 6.01 -18.90 25.36
CA ALA A 2 6.17 -18.51 23.94
C ALA A 2 5.65 -19.57 22.93
N SER A 3 5.69 -20.87 23.29
CA SER A 3 5.22 -21.97 22.42
C SER A 3 3.74 -21.84 22.04
N SER A 4 2.89 -21.34 22.95
CA SER A 4 1.44 -21.28 22.72
C SER A 4 1.04 -20.24 21.67
N LYS A 5 1.79 -19.14 21.53
CA LYS A 5 1.50 -18.08 20.54
C LYS A 5 1.97 -18.46 19.14
N LEU A 6 3.15 -19.07 19.03
CA LEU A 6 3.66 -19.63 17.77
C LEU A 6 2.80 -20.78 17.26
N GLN A 7 2.35 -21.67 18.16
CA GLN A 7 1.45 -22.77 17.82
C GLN A 7 0.04 -22.28 17.43
N ALA A 8 -0.45 -21.20 18.05
CA ALA A 8 -1.69 -20.52 17.66
C ALA A 8 -1.57 -19.85 16.27
N LEU A 9 -0.43 -19.21 15.97
CA LEU A 9 -0.13 -18.66 14.63
C LEU A 9 -0.02 -19.76 13.57
N TRP A 10 0.59 -20.90 13.92
CA TRP A 10 0.80 -22.05 13.02
C TRP A 10 -0.50 -22.81 12.69
N ASN A 11 -1.44 -22.88 13.63
CA ASN A 11 -2.74 -23.53 13.46
C ASN A 11 -3.86 -22.55 13.07
N HIS A 12 -3.56 -21.27 12.84
CA HIS A 12 -4.55 -20.30 12.41
C HIS A 12 -5.13 -20.70 11.04
N PRO A 13 -6.45 -20.60 10.79
CA PRO A 13 -7.06 -20.98 9.50
C PRO A 13 -6.56 -20.13 8.31
N ALA A 14 -6.01 -18.94 8.59
CA ALA A 14 -5.27 -18.12 7.63
C ALA A 14 -3.75 -18.05 7.93
N GLY A 15 -3.21 -19.09 8.56
CA GLY A 15 -1.81 -19.22 8.96
C GLY A 15 -0.90 -19.73 7.84
N PRO A 16 0.40 -19.91 8.10
CA PRO A 16 1.42 -20.25 7.10
C PRO A 16 1.23 -21.59 6.39
N LYS A 17 0.29 -22.44 6.85
CA LYS A 17 -0.11 -23.67 6.18
C LYS A 17 -1.09 -23.46 5.02
N THR A 18 -1.66 -22.27 4.85
CA THR A 18 -2.73 -22.05 3.86
C THR A 18 -2.32 -21.05 2.79
N ILE A 19 -2.94 -21.17 1.61
CA ILE A 19 -2.77 -20.25 0.48
C ILE A 19 -3.09 -18.80 0.88
N HIS A 20 -3.96 -18.61 1.87
CA HIS A 20 -4.34 -17.31 2.41
C HIS A 20 -3.16 -16.56 3.06
N PHE A 21 -2.10 -17.24 3.48
CA PHE A 21 -0.88 -16.58 3.97
C PHE A 21 0.11 -16.31 2.83
N TRP A 22 0.35 -17.31 1.96
CA TRP A 22 1.36 -17.21 0.91
C TRP A 22 0.94 -16.27 -0.23
N ALA A 23 -0.32 -16.27 -0.65
CA ALA A 23 -0.76 -15.39 -1.74
C ALA A 23 -0.61 -13.89 -1.42
N PRO A 24 -1.00 -13.38 -0.23
CA PRO A 24 -0.67 -12.01 0.18
C PRO A 24 0.84 -11.78 0.33
N THR A 25 1.58 -12.78 0.80
CA THR A 25 3.05 -12.70 0.93
C THR A 25 3.72 -12.47 -0.43
N PHE A 26 3.27 -13.13 -1.50
CA PHE A 26 3.74 -12.83 -2.85
C PHE A 26 3.29 -11.45 -3.34
N LYS A 27 2.08 -11.02 -2.97
CA LYS A 27 1.56 -9.68 -3.31
C LYS A 27 2.40 -8.54 -2.70
N TRP A 28 3.13 -8.78 -1.60
CA TRP A 28 4.11 -7.83 -1.09
C TRP A 28 5.22 -7.49 -2.08
N GLY A 29 5.60 -8.42 -2.98
CA GLY A 29 6.57 -8.12 -4.04
C GLY A 29 6.12 -6.98 -4.95
N ILE A 30 4.81 -6.87 -5.23
CA ILE A 30 4.24 -5.77 -6.02
C ILE A 30 4.36 -4.45 -5.25
N ILE A 31 4.19 -4.47 -3.93
CA ILE A 31 4.35 -3.29 -3.08
C ILE A 31 5.81 -2.86 -3.03
N THR A 32 6.74 -3.80 -2.84
CA THR A 32 8.17 -3.50 -2.85
C THR A 32 8.60 -2.90 -4.18
N ALA A 33 8.10 -3.41 -5.31
CA ALA A 33 8.32 -2.81 -6.62
C ALA A 33 7.74 -1.39 -6.72
N ASN A 34 6.53 -1.17 -6.19
CA ASN A 34 5.92 0.16 -6.13
C ASN A 34 6.75 1.15 -5.31
N ILE A 35 7.29 0.71 -4.18
CA ILE A 35 8.16 1.52 -3.31
C ILE A 35 9.48 1.84 -4.02
N ALA A 36 10.08 0.87 -4.72
CA ALA A 36 11.29 1.11 -5.52
C ALA A 36 11.03 2.14 -6.63
N ASP A 37 9.82 2.17 -7.18
CA ASP A 37 9.41 3.15 -8.19
C ASP A 37 9.22 4.57 -7.62
N PHE A 38 9.27 4.78 -6.30
CA PHE A 38 9.22 6.13 -5.71
C PHE A 38 10.41 6.99 -6.12
N SER A 39 11.53 6.39 -6.51
CA SER A 39 12.69 7.12 -7.02
C SER A 39 12.48 7.71 -8.42
N LYS A 40 11.42 7.31 -9.14
CA LYS A 40 11.10 7.87 -10.47
C LYS A 40 10.48 9.28 -10.33
N PRO A 41 10.75 10.18 -11.29
CA PRO A 41 10.19 11.52 -11.29
C PRO A 41 8.64 11.47 -11.31
N PRO A 42 7.97 12.23 -10.43
CA PRO A 42 6.51 12.14 -10.26
C PRO A 42 5.72 12.72 -11.44
N GLU A 43 6.36 13.43 -12.36
CA GLU A 43 5.77 13.90 -13.62
C GLU A 43 5.24 12.74 -14.46
N ASN A 44 5.95 11.61 -14.49
CA ASN A 44 5.56 10.41 -15.26
C ASN A 44 4.50 9.53 -14.57
N LEU A 45 4.04 9.90 -13.36
CA LEU A 45 3.04 9.13 -12.62
C LEU A 45 1.61 9.62 -12.94
N PRO A 46 0.71 8.76 -13.44
CA PRO A 46 -0.68 9.14 -13.71
C PRO A 46 -1.46 9.37 -12.41
N TYR A 47 -2.08 10.55 -12.27
CA TYR A 47 -2.98 10.88 -11.15
C TYR A 47 -4.11 9.84 -10.93
N PRO A 48 -4.85 9.42 -11.98
CA PRO A 48 -5.96 8.48 -11.80
C PRO A 48 -5.50 7.12 -11.27
N GLN A 49 -4.29 6.68 -11.64
CA GLN A 49 -3.75 5.40 -11.21
C GLN A 49 -3.42 5.44 -9.71
N GLN A 50 -2.79 6.50 -9.21
CA GLN A 50 -2.43 6.61 -7.80
C GLN A 50 -3.66 6.76 -6.90
N ILE A 51 -4.65 7.51 -7.36
CA ILE A 51 -5.94 7.62 -6.68
C ILE A 51 -6.63 6.26 -6.67
N ALA A 52 -6.65 5.52 -7.79
CA ALA A 52 -7.23 4.19 -7.85
C ALA A 52 -6.52 3.22 -6.88
N VAL A 53 -5.18 3.22 -6.83
CA VAL A 53 -4.39 2.39 -5.91
C VAL A 53 -4.68 2.75 -4.45
N ALA A 54 -4.75 4.04 -4.12
CA ALA A 54 -5.09 4.49 -2.77
C ALA A 54 -6.52 4.07 -2.35
N CYS A 55 -7.51 4.35 -3.21
CA CYS A 55 -8.91 4.05 -2.96
C CYS A 55 -9.16 2.55 -2.84
N THR A 56 -8.61 1.75 -3.77
CA THR A 56 -8.74 0.29 -3.72
C THR A 56 -8.07 -0.26 -2.47
N GLY A 57 -6.88 0.21 -2.10
CA GLY A 57 -6.22 -0.20 -0.85
C GLY A 57 -7.08 0.05 0.39
N ILE A 58 -7.74 1.21 0.49
CA ILE A 58 -8.64 1.54 1.62
C ILE A 58 -9.87 0.64 1.65
N ILE A 59 -10.56 0.49 0.50
CA ILE A 59 -11.77 -0.33 0.39
C ILE A 59 -11.47 -1.78 0.77
N TRP A 60 -10.42 -2.36 0.18
CA TRP A 60 -10.03 -3.74 0.44
C TRP A 60 -9.52 -3.94 1.87
N SER A 61 -8.89 -2.94 2.48
CA SER A 61 -8.52 -2.98 3.90
C SER A 61 -9.75 -3.16 4.79
N ARG A 62 -10.86 -2.46 4.52
CA ARG A 62 -12.11 -2.67 5.26
C ARG A 62 -12.66 -4.08 5.05
N TYR A 63 -12.72 -4.57 3.81
CA TYR A 63 -13.24 -5.91 3.53
C TYR A 63 -12.45 -7.04 4.23
N CYS A 64 -11.12 -6.91 4.35
CA CYS A 64 -10.28 -7.90 5.02
C CYS A 64 -10.58 -8.06 6.53
N THR A 65 -11.17 -7.03 7.15
CA THR A 65 -11.54 -7.06 8.59
C THR A 65 -12.96 -7.58 8.84
N VAL A 66 -13.80 -7.57 7.81
CA VAL A 66 -15.19 -8.05 7.85
C VAL A 66 -15.28 -9.54 7.50
N ILE A 67 -14.42 -10.02 6.59
CA ILE A 67 -14.39 -11.43 6.19
C ILE A 67 -13.84 -12.30 7.33
N THR A 68 -14.57 -13.36 7.69
CA THR A 68 -14.18 -14.34 8.71
C THR A 68 -13.76 -15.65 8.02
N PRO A 69 -12.60 -16.25 8.36
CA PRO A 69 -11.62 -15.82 9.36
C PRO A 69 -10.77 -14.63 8.88
N LYS A 70 -10.41 -13.73 9.82
CA LYS A 70 -9.67 -12.49 9.54
C LYS A 70 -8.26 -12.80 9.05
N ASN A 71 -7.91 -12.28 7.89
CA ASN A 71 -6.56 -12.42 7.31
C ASN A 71 -5.76 -11.11 7.48
N TRP A 72 -4.94 -11.06 8.52
CA TRP A 72 -4.12 -9.88 8.84
C TRP A 72 -3.03 -9.58 7.81
N ASN A 73 -2.51 -10.58 7.09
CA ASN A 73 -1.52 -10.36 6.03
C ASN A 73 -2.17 -9.68 4.81
N LEU A 74 -3.37 -10.16 4.41
CA LEU A 74 -4.16 -9.52 3.37
C LEU A 74 -4.62 -8.10 3.77
N PHE A 75 -4.89 -7.86 5.04
CA PHE A 75 -5.14 -6.50 5.53
C PHE A 75 -3.89 -5.61 5.37
N SER A 76 -2.73 -6.08 5.85
CA SER A 76 -1.49 -5.31 5.85
C SER A 76 -1.02 -4.92 4.44
N VAL A 77 -1.12 -5.84 3.47
CA VAL A 77 -0.77 -5.55 2.07
C VAL A 77 -1.69 -4.47 1.46
N ASN A 78 -3.00 -4.47 1.76
CA ASN A 78 -3.90 -3.44 1.24
C ASN A 78 -3.71 -2.07 1.92
N VAL A 79 -3.37 -2.06 3.22
CA VAL A 79 -3.01 -0.83 3.94
C VAL A 79 -1.71 -0.25 3.41
N ALA A 80 -0.69 -1.08 3.20
CA ALA A 80 0.57 -0.64 2.63
C ALA A 80 0.36 -0.08 1.22
N MET A 81 -0.44 -0.74 0.38
CA MET A 81 -0.83 -0.24 -0.95
C MET A 81 -1.51 1.13 -0.89
N ALA A 82 -2.46 1.32 0.04
CA ALA A 82 -3.10 2.60 0.27
C ALA A 82 -2.10 3.68 0.67
N GLY A 83 -1.20 3.37 1.61
CA GLY A 83 -0.15 4.28 2.07
C GLY A 83 0.81 4.67 0.95
N THR A 84 1.24 3.71 0.13
CA THR A 84 2.12 3.97 -1.01
C THR A 84 1.46 4.82 -2.09
N GLY A 85 0.16 4.62 -2.36
CA GLY A 85 -0.61 5.43 -3.30
C GLY A 85 -0.80 6.86 -2.81
N LEU A 86 -1.16 7.03 -1.52
CA LEU A 86 -1.31 8.34 -0.89
C LEU A 86 0.02 9.10 -0.86
N TYR A 87 1.13 8.45 -0.52
CA TYR A 87 2.45 9.08 -0.51
C TYR A 87 2.85 9.62 -1.89
N GLN A 88 2.65 8.82 -2.95
CA GLN A 88 2.94 9.24 -4.31
C GLN A 88 2.01 10.38 -4.77
N LEU A 89 0.74 10.33 -4.38
CA LEU A 89 -0.23 11.40 -4.64
C LEU A 89 0.18 12.70 -3.93
N SER A 90 0.55 12.64 -2.65
CA SER A 90 1.03 13.79 -1.88
C SER A 90 2.31 14.38 -2.49
N ARG A 91 3.24 13.54 -2.98
CA ARG A 91 4.46 14.01 -3.65
C ARG A 91 4.14 14.73 -4.96
N LYS A 92 3.21 14.22 -5.77
CA LYS A 92 2.81 14.82 -7.04
C LYS A 92 2.08 16.15 -6.84
N ILE A 93 1.13 16.20 -5.89
CA ILE A 93 0.47 17.45 -5.47
C ILE A 93 1.52 18.45 -4.99
N ARG A 94 2.47 18.04 -4.16
CA ARG A 94 3.53 18.94 -3.71
C ARG A 94 4.36 19.48 -4.88
N GLN A 95 4.70 18.66 -5.88
CA GLN A 95 5.43 19.15 -7.05
C GLN A 95 4.61 20.12 -7.88
N ASP A 96 3.35 19.83 -8.19
CA ASP A 96 2.52 20.74 -8.98
C ASP A 96 2.34 22.09 -8.26
N TYR A 97 2.01 22.10 -6.96
CA TYR A 97 1.79 23.34 -6.22
C TYR A 97 3.06 24.11 -5.83
N PHE A 98 4.19 23.44 -5.59
CA PHE A 98 5.46 24.13 -5.28
C PHE A 98 6.27 24.48 -6.54
N SER A 99 6.09 23.78 -7.66
CA SER A 99 6.60 24.24 -8.96
C SER A 99 5.84 25.48 -9.44
N GLU A 100 4.58 25.62 -9.04
CA GLU A 100 3.75 26.81 -9.28
C GLU A 100 3.84 27.85 -8.14
N ALA A 101 4.74 27.66 -7.16
CA ALA A 101 5.12 28.68 -6.17
C ALA A 101 6.37 29.49 -6.56
N GLU A 102 6.99 29.17 -7.70
CA GLU A 102 7.94 30.03 -8.44
C GLU A 102 7.42 30.32 -9.86
N PRO A 103 6.28 31.03 -10.00
CA PRO A 103 6.09 31.98 -11.09
C PRO A 103 5.66 33.33 -10.48
N GLY A 104 6.47 33.85 -9.57
CA GLY A 104 6.17 35.11 -8.88
C GLY A 104 7.34 35.84 -8.23
N VAL A 105 8.58 35.33 -8.30
CA VAL A 105 9.78 36.08 -7.84
C VAL A 105 10.88 36.22 -8.92
N ALA A 106 10.69 35.70 -10.13
CA ALA A 106 11.53 36.11 -11.26
C ALA A 106 10.80 35.95 -12.60
N GLU A 107 10.09 36.99 -13.02
CA GLU A 107 9.85 37.25 -14.43
C GLU A 107 11.16 37.83 -14.99
N GLN A 108 11.91 37.06 -15.81
CA GLN A 108 12.85 37.46 -16.88
C GLN A 108 13.64 36.28 -17.45
#